data_AF-A0A2G9LUQ6-F1
#
_entry.id   AF-A0A2G9LUQ6-F1
#
_cell.length_a   1.000
_cell.length_b   1.000
_cell.length_c   1.000
_cell.angle_alpha   90.00
_cell.angle_beta   90.00
_cell.angle_gamma   90.00
#
_symmetry.space_group_name_H-M   'P 1'
#
loop_
_entity.id
_entity.type
_entity.pdbx_description
1 polymer ?
#
loop_
_entity_poly.entity_id
_entity_poly.type
_entity_poly.pdbx_seq_one_letter_code
_entity_poly.pdbx_strand_id
1 'polypeptide(L)' 'KTGREITVSIGLAVYEPDRMLIKEAVNTEAESAKLIGMADQALYHAKNSGRNRVMSYSDIQRNKTDPEDDQVIS' A
#
# COMPACT_ATOMS: atom_id res chain seq x y z
N LYS A 1 4.04 25.82 27.48
CA LYS A 1 3.07 24.85 26.93
C LYS A 1 3.85 23.69 26.35
N THR A 2 3.92 22.55 27.02
CA THR A 2 4.49 21.30 26.49
C THR A 2 3.39 20.57 25.72
N GLY A 3 3.24 20.88 24.44
CA GLY A 3 2.31 20.15 23.57
C GLY A 3 2.81 18.73 23.36
N ARG A 4 1.94 17.73 23.40
CA ARG A 4 2.28 16.36 22.96
C ARG A 4 2.33 16.36 21.43
N GLU A 5 3.48 16.03 20.86
CA GLU A 5 3.63 15.83 19.42
C GLU A 5 3.00 14.49 19.03
N ILE A 6 2.10 14.52 18.04
CA ILE A 6 1.36 13.35 17.56
C ILE A 6 1.72 13.14 16.09
N THR A 7 2.02 11.89 15.74
CA THR A 7 2.32 11.49 14.37
C THR A 7 1.34 10.44 13.88
N VAL A 8 1.23 10.29 12.57
CA VAL A 8 0.37 9.30 11.92
C VAL A 8 1.17 8.44 10.96
N SER A 9 0.70 7.22 10.73
CA SER A 9 1.18 6.36 9.64
C SER A 9 0.08 6.26 8.60
N ILE A 10 0.44 6.28 7.33
CA ILE A 10 -0.52 6.35 6.23
C ILE A 10 -0.19 5.23 5.23
N GLY A 11 -1.19 4.42 4.90
CA GLY A 11 -1.15 3.47 3.79
C GLY A 11 -1.92 4.03 2.60
N LEU A 12 -1.30 3.99 1.42
CA LEU A 12 -1.86 4.53 0.18
C LEU A 12 -2.05 3.42 -0.86
N ALA A 13 -3.23 3.35 -1.47
CA ALA A 13 -3.50 2.59 -2.68
C ALA A 13 -4.16 3.49 -3.70
N VAL A 14 -3.82 3.31 -4.98
CA VAL A 14 -4.34 4.12 -6.10
C VAL A 14 -5.15 3.20 -7.00
N TYR A 15 -6.37 3.62 -7.33
CA TYR A 15 -7.19 2.97 -8.33
C TYR A 15 -6.95 3.66 -9.68
N GLU A 16 -6.43 2.92 -10.63
CA GLU A 16 -6.20 3.37 -12.00
C GLU A 16 -7.20 2.65 -12.92
N PRO A 17 -8.34 3.27 -13.24
CA PRO A 17 -9.29 2.67 -14.17
C PRO A 17 -8.69 2.71 -15.58
N ASP A 18 -8.80 1.60 -16.30
CA ASP A 18 -8.40 1.55 -17.70
C ASP A 18 -9.35 2.43 -18.53
N ARG A 19 -8.86 3.60 -18.97
CA ARG A 19 -9.65 4.60 -19.69
C ARG A 19 -10.24 4.08 -21.00
N MET A 20 -9.70 2.98 -21.55
CA MET A 20 -10.18 2.37 -22.79
C MET A 20 -11.35 1.39 -22.60
N LEU A 21 -11.62 0.94 -21.37
CA LEU A 21 -12.59 -0.13 -21.06
C LEU A 21 -13.87 0.36 -20.38
N ILE A 22 -14.21 1.66 -20.48
CA ILE A 22 -15.46 2.20 -19.93
C ILE A 22 -16.65 1.81 -20.82
N LYS A 23 -16.93 0.52 -20.92
CA LYS A 23 -18.27 -0.01 -21.20
C LYS A 23 -18.71 -0.65 -19.89
N GLU A 24 -19.53 0.08 -19.15
CA GLU A 24 -20.12 -0.32 -17.86
C GLU A 24 -19.12 -0.33 -16.70
N ALA A 25 -18.78 0.88 -16.22
CA ALA A 25 -18.16 1.07 -14.90
C ALA A 25 -19.17 0.68 -13.80
N VAL A 26 -19.39 -0.63 -13.63
CA VAL A 26 -19.89 -1.18 -12.39
C VAL A 26 -18.73 -1.06 -11.43
N ASN A 27 -18.71 0.03 -10.67
CA ASN A 27 -17.81 0.22 -9.55
C ASN A 27 -18.18 -0.84 -8.50
N THR A 28 -17.66 -2.06 -8.66
CA THR A 28 -18.11 -3.20 -7.86
C THR A 28 -17.63 -3.02 -6.42
N GLU A 29 -18.46 -3.39 -5.46
CA GLU A 29 -18.09 -3.45 -4.05
C GLU A 29 -16.79 -4.25 -3.84
N ALA A 30 -16.55 -5.26 -4.68
CA ALA A 30 -15.32 -6.06 -4.70
C ALA A 30 -14.06 -5.24 -5.06
N GLU A 31 -14.13 -4.34 -6.05
CA GLU A 31 -13.00 -3.46 -6.41
C GLU A 31 -12.68 -2.48 -5.28
N SER A 32 -13.72 -1.91 -4.65
CA SER A 32 -13.55 -1.04 -3.48
C SER A 32 -12.93 -1.79 -2.30
N ALA A 33 -13.42 -3.00 -1.99
CA ALA A 33 -12.87 -3.83 -0.92
C ALA A 33 -11.40 -4.21 -1.20
N LYS A 34 -11.06 -4.51 -2.46
CA LYS A 34 -9.67 -4.76 -2.87
C LYS A 34 -8.78 -3.55 -2.64
N LEU A 35 -9.23 -2.35 -3.03
CA LEU A 35 -8.47 -1.11 -2.85
C LEU A 35 -8.23 -0.80 -1.37
N ILE A 36 -9.24 -1.02 -0.51
CA ILE A 36 -9.11 -0.88 0.94
C ILE A 36 -8.10 -1.89 1.49
N GLY A 37 -8.17 -3.15 1.06
CA GLY A 37 -7.20 -4.19 1.47
C GLY A 37 -5.76 -3.83 1.09
N MET A 38 -5.55 -3.25 -0.10
CA MET A 38 -4.24 -2.75 -0.52
C MET A 38 -3.75 -1.59 0.37
N ALA A 39 -4.62 -0.62 0.67
CA ALA A 39 -4.27 0.50 1.55
C ALA A 39 -3.96 0.04 2.99
N ASP A 40 -4.71 -0.93 3.51
CA ASP A 40 -4.48 -1.49 4.85
C ASP A 40 -3.15 -2.24 4.92
N GLN A 41 -2.81 -3.04 3.90
CA GLN A 41 -1.50 -3.69 3.82
C GLN A 41 -0.37 -2.63 3.81
N ALA A 42 -0.54 -1.54 3.06
CA ALA A 42 0.44 -0.46 3.04
C ALA A 42 0.57 0.23 4.41
N LEU A 43 -0.54 0.44 5.11
CA LEU A 43 -0.55 1.00 6.47
C LEU A 43 0.14 0.07 7.46
N TYR A 44 -0.07 -1.24 7.33
CA TYR A 44 0.59 -2.25 8.15
C TYR A 44 2.13 -2.16 8.00
N HIS A 45 2.64 -2.09 6.77
CA HIS A 45 4.07 -1.90 6.54
C HIS A 45 4.57 -0.56 7.09
N ALA A 46 3.81 0.53 6.95
CA ALA A 46 4.17 1.83 7.52
C ALA A 46 4.32 1.76 9.05
N LYS A 47 3.42 1.03 9.73
CA LYS A 47 3.49 0.80 11.18
C LYS A 47 4.71 -0.04 11.55
N ASN A 48 4.96 -1.14 10.84
CA ASN A 48 6.06 -2.07 11.14
C ASN A 48 7.44 -1.50 10.81
N SER A 49 7.51 -0.53 9.90
CA SER A 49 8.79 0.09 9.54
C SER A 49 9.21 1.22 10.50
N GLY A 50 8.45 1.48 11.57
CA GLY A 50 8.77 2.51 12.57
C GLY A 50 7.78 3.68 12.67
N ARG A 51 6.59 3.56 12.06
CA ARG A 51 5.53 4.58 12.07
C ARG A 51 5.99 5.92 11.45
N ASN A 52 5.21 6.98 11.67
CA ASN A 52 5.42 8.35 11.19
C ASN A 52 5.86 8.44 9.72
N ARG A 53 5.18 7.68 8.85
CA ARG A 53 5.53 7.60 7.43
C ARG A 53 4.35 7.22 6.57
N VAL A 54 4.50 7.51 5.29
CA VAL A 54 3.60 7.09 4.23
C VAL A 54 4.23 5.88 3.53
N MET A 55 3.45 4.85 3.23
CA MET A 55 3.84 3.78 2.32
C MET A 55 2.76 3.59 1.27
N SER A 56 3.17 3.44 0.01
CA SER A 56 2.27 3.06 -1.07
C SER A 56 2.27 1.54 -1.26
N TYR A 57 1.13 1.00 -1.65
CA TYR A 57 1.03 -0.42 -1.99
C TYR A 57 1.92 -0.80 -3.18
N SER A 58 2.09 0.11 -4.15
CA SER A 58 2.96 -0.09 -5.31
C SER A 58 4.44 -0.27 -4.92
N ASP A 59 4.91 0.45 -3.91
CA ASP A 59 6.31 0.33 -3.43
C ASP A 59 6.55 -1.01 -2.74
N ILE A 60 5.54 -1.55 -2.06
CA ILE A 60 5.61 -2.86 -1.40
C ILE A 60 5.67 -3.99 -2.44
N GLN A 61 5.00 -3.83 -3.58
CA GLN A 61 5.05 -4.83 -4.64
C GLN A 61 6.43 -4.88 -5.33
N ARG A 62 7.06 -3.71 -5.57
CA ARG A 62 8.41 -3.64 -6.16
C ARG A 62 9.43 -4.44 -5.35
N ASN A 63 9.40 -4.30 -4.03
CA ASN A 63 10.31 -5.02 -3.12
C ASN A 63 10.08 -6.54 -3.06
N LYS A 64 8.95 -7.05 -3.56
CA LYS A 64 8.69 -8.51 -3.64
C LYS A 64 9.15 -9.13 -4.95
N THR A 65 9.34 -8.32 -6.00
CA THR A 65 9.69 -8.78 -7.35
C THR A 65 11.19 -8.81 -7.62
N ASP A 66 12.03 -8.45 -6.65
CA ASP A 66 13.48 -8.63 -6.70
C ASP A 66 13.89 -9.85 -5.85
N PRO A 67 13.92 -11.08 -6.41
CA PRO A 67 14.52 -12.24 -5.76
C PRO A 67 16.04 -12.23 -6.00
N GLU A 68 16.75 -11.34 -5.34
CA GLU A 68 18.22 -11.38 -5.25
C GLU A 68 18.63 -11.25 -3.79
N ASP A 69 18.64 -12.38 -3.05
CA ASP A 69 19.57 -12.69 -1.94
C ASP A 69 18.99 -13.79 -1.03
N ASP A 70 18.77 -15.00 -1.57
CA ASP A 70 18.45 -16.16 -0.72
C ASP A 70 19.24 -17.42 -1.10
N GLN A 71 20.45 -17.28 -1.68
CA GLN A 71 21.46 -18.36 -1.74
C GLN A 71 22.91 -17.83 -1.71
N VAL A 72 23.37 -17.37 -0.54
CA VAL A 72 24.76 -17.58 -0.11
C VAL A 72 24.69 -18.04 1.35
N ILE A 73 24.87 -19.33 1.64
CA ILE A 73 25.93 -19.97 2.45
C ILE A 73 25.23 -21.26 3.00
N SER A 74 25.66 -22.51 2.96
CA SER A 74 26.95 -23.22 2.83
C SER A 74 26.77 -24.51 2.02
#